data_AF-A0A0G1N302-F1
#
_entry.id   AF-A0A0G1N302-F1
#
_cell.length_a   1.000
_cell.length_b   1.000
_cell.length_c   1.000
_cell.angle_alpha   90.00
_cell.angle_beta   90.00
_cell.angle_gamma   90.00
#
_symmetry.space_group_name_H-M   'P 1'
#
loop_
_entity.id
_entity.type
_entity.pdbx_description
1 polymer ?
#
loop_
_entity_poly.entity_id
_entity_poly.type
_entity_poly.pdbx_seq_one_letter_code
_entity_poly.pdbx_strand_id
1 'polypeptide(L)'
;MDFAIDRRKLEQMTASLAVLLLFFLTFGAIVAFANIIFEWDIFPPSIERALWFVFAAVAVVIFTSVLVNIMLNISLIALNAERLTKITKENGRKS
;
A
#
# COMPACT_ATOMS: atom_id res chain seq x y z
N MET A 1 -3.10 2.13 -27.77
CA MET A 1 -3.41 3.08 -26.69
C MET A 1 -2.28 2.99 -25.70
N ASP A 2 -1.38 3.96 -25.73
CA ASP A 2 -0.24 4.01 -24.83
C ASP A 2 -0.75 4.56 -23.49
N PHE A 3 -1.06 3.68 -22.55
CA PHE A 3 -1.39 4.05 -21.18
C PHE A 3 -0.10 4.52 -20.49
N ALA A 4 0.37 5.71 -20.84
CA ALA A 4 1.38 6.43 -20.08
C ALA A 4 0.73 6.89 -18.76
N ILE A 5 0.40 5.94 -17.89
CA ILE A 5 -0.09 6.23 -16.55
C ILE A 5 1.04 6.93 -15.80
N ASP A 6 0.75 8.16 -15.38
CA ASP A 6 1.66 8.97 -14.61
C ASP A 6 1.96 8.26 -13.28
N ARG A 7 3.19 7.72 -13.15
CA ARG A 7 3.60 6.87 -12.02
C ARG A 7 3.40 7.56 -10.67
N ARG A 8 3.55 8.91 -10.64
CA ARG A 8 3.31 9.72 -9.44
C ARG A 8 1.85 9.68 -9.00
N LYS A 9 0.91 9.73 -9.95
CA LYS A 9 -0.51 9.58 -9.67
C LYS A 9 -0.84 8.17 -9.20
N LEU A 10 -0.21 7.16 -9.81
CA LEU A 10 -0.40 5.77 -9.38
C LEU A 10 0.03 5.58 -7.92
N GLU A 11 1.23 6.05 -7.55
CA GLU A 11 1.76 5.98 -6.19
C GLU A 11 0.88 6.72 -5.18
N GLN A 12 0.39 7.91 -5.54
CA GLN A 12 -0.51 8.68 -4.68
C GLN A 12 -1.85 7.97 -4.49
N MET A 13 -2.40 7.36 -5.54
CA MET A 13 -3.65 6.61 -5.47
C MET A 13 -3.50 5.33 -4.64
N THR A 14 -2.44 4.55 -4.85
CA THR A 14 -2.18 3.31 -4.10
C THR A 14 -1.90 3.61 -2.63
N ALA A 15 -1.12 4.66 -2.33
CA ALA A 15 -0.88 5.11 -0.96
C ALA A 15 -2.16 5.58 -0.27
N SER A 16 -2.95 6.44 -0.93
CA SER A 16 -4.21 6.94 -0.36
C SER A 16 -5.22 5.82 -0.11
N LEU A 17 -5.34 4.88 -1.06
CA LEU A 17 -6.21 3.72 -0.93
C LEU A 17 -5.75 2.81 0.22
N ALA A 18 -4.44 2.55 0.33
CA ALA A 18 -3.91 1.73 1.41
C ALA A 18 -4.17 2.35 2.79
N VAL A 19 -3.97 3.66 2.94
CA VAL A 19 -4.24 4.37 4.19
C VAL A 19 -5.73 4.30 4.56
N LEU A 20 -6.62 4.52 3.58
CA LEU A 20 -8.06 4.42 3.79
C LEU A 20 -8.47 3.01 4.22
N LEU A 21 -7.98 1.98 3.52
CA LEU A 21 -8.26 0.58 3.84
C LEU A 21 -7.70 0.20 5.21
N LEU A 22 -6.50 0.69 5.57
CA LEU A 22 -5.89 0.47 6.88
C LEU A 22 -6.76 1.07 7.99
N PHE A 23 -7.30 2.28 7.78
CA PHE A 23 -8.22 2.89 8.74
C PHE A 23 -9.45 2.01 9.01
N PHE A 24 -10.11 1.50 7.95
CA PHE A 24 -11.24 0.60 8.10
C PHE A 24 -10.86 -0.74 8.75
N LEU A 25 -9.69 -1.29 8.41
CA LEU A 25 -9.17 -2.51 9.00
C LEU A 25 -8.91 -2.32 10.51
N THR A 26 -8.29 -1.21 10.91
CA THR A 26 -8.01 -0.90 12.32
C THR A 26 -9.29 -0.67 13.10
N PHE A 27 -10.22 0.12 12.57
CA PHE A 27 -11.51 0.34 13.23
C PHE A 27 -12.27 -0.99 13.40
N GLY A 28 -12.34 -1.79 12.34
CA GLY A 28 -12.96 -3.11 12.37
C GLY A 28 -12.31 -4.07 13.36
N ALA A 29 -10.97 -4.08 13.43
CA ALA A 29 -10.23 -4.88 14.40
C ALA A 29 -10.54 -4.47 15.84
N ILE A 30 -10.62 -3.16 16.13
CA ILE A 30 -11.00 -2.67 17.47
C ILE A 30 -12.41 -3.14 17.83
N VAL A 31 -13.37 -3.02 16.92
CA VAL A 31 -14.75 -3.49 17.16
C VAL A 31 -14.80 -5.00 17.37
N ALA A 32 -14.04 -5.78 16.59
CA ALA A 32 -13.96 -7.22 16.75
C ALA A 32 -13.33 -7.61 18.11
N PHE A 33 -12.25 -6.94 18.51
CA PHE A 33 -11.65 -7.15 19.84
C PHE A 33 -12.60 -6.76 20.96
N ALA A 34 -13.31 -5.65 20.84
CA ALA A 34 -14.31 -5.23 21.82
C ALA A 34 -15.45 -6.27 21.92
N ASN A 35 -15.93 -6.81 20.80
CA ASN A 35 -16.95 -7.86 20.80
C ASN A 35 -16.49 -9.12 21.57
N ILE A 36 -15.23 -9.52 21.40
CA ILE A 36 -14.65 -10.67 22.09
C ILE A 36 -14.46 -10.40 23.59
N ILE A 37 -13.94 -9.23 23.96
CA ILE A 37 -13.62 -8.89 25.36
C ILE A 37 -14.88 -8.66 26.19
N PHE A 38 -15.89 -8.00 25.60
CA PHE A 38 -17.10 -7.60 26.31
C PHE A 38 -18.30 -8.53 26.03
N GLU A 39 -18.11 -9.59 25.24
CA GLU A 39 -19.15 -10.56 24.85
C GLU A 39 -20.45 -9.87 24.37
N TRP A 40 -20.32 -8.78 23.61
CA TRP A 40 -21.46 -7.94 23.21
C TRP A 40 -22.36 -8.59 22.15
N ASP A 41 -21.96 -9.74 21.59
CA ASP A 41 -22.68 -10.48 20.54
C ASP A 41 -23.19 -9.56 19.42
N ILE A 42 -22.33 -8.63 18.98
CA ILE A 42 -22.67 -7.53 18.06
C ILE A 42 -23.09 -8.07 16.69
N PHE A 43 -22.54 -9.21 16.27
CA PHE A 43 -22.76 -9.79 14.96
C PHE A 43 -23.13 -11.27 15.05
N PRO A 44 -24.14 -11.73 14.29
CA PRO A 44 -24.42 -13.15 14.14
C PRO A 44 -23.21 -13.95 13.62
N PRO A 45 -23.08 -15.25 13.97
CA PRO A 45 -21.91 -16.07 13.61
C PRO A 45 -21.62 -16.17 12.11
N SER A 46 -22.66 -16.06 11.28
CA SER A 46 -22.53 -16.05 9.81
C SER A 46 -21.89 -14.77 9.28
N ILE A 47 -22.25 -13.62 9.86
CA ILE A 47 -21.70 -12.31 9.49
C ILE A 47 -20.27 -12.18 10.01
N GLU A 48 -19.98 -12.69 11.20
CA GLU A 48 -18.63 -12.66 11.76
C GLU A 48 -17.62 -13.40 10.87
N ARG A 49 -17.97 -14.60 10.39
CA ARG A 49 -17.10 -15.35 9.44
C ARG A 49 -16.89 -14.59 8.13
N ALA A 50 -17.92 -13.95 7.60
CA ALA A 50 -17.81 -13.14 6.39
C ALA A 50 -16.91 -11.91 6.62
N LEU A 51 -17.06 -11.24 7.77
CA LEU A 51 -16.21 -10.11 8.15
C LEU A 51 -14.74 -10.50 8.28
N TRP A 52 -14.44 -11.65 8.90
CA TRP A 52 -13.06 -12.16 8.98
C TRP A 52 -12.45 -12.39 7.59
N PHE A 53 -13.22 -12.94 6.66
CA PHE A 53 -12.77 -13.11 5.27
C PHE A 53 -12.51 -11.77 4.58
N VAL A 54 -13.41 -10.79 4.76
CA VAL A 54 -13.24 -9.44 4.22
C VAL A 54 -12.01 -8.76 4.81
N PHE A 55 -11.79 -8.83 6.13
CA PHE A 55 -10.60 -8.26 6.77
C PHE A 55 -9.31 -8.89 6.25
N ALA A 56 -9.28 -10.22 6.08
CA ALA A 56 -8.14 -10.90 5.50
C ALA A 56 -7.86 -10.43 4.07
N ALA A 57 -8.89 -10.31 3.22
CA ALA A 57 -8.75 -9.81 1.86
C ALA A 57 -8.23 -8.36 1.82
N VAL A 58 -8.79 -7.48 2.68
CA VAL A 58 -8.35 -6.09 2.80
C VAL A 58 -6.88 -6.01 3.24
N ALA A 59 -6.46 -6.84 4.19
CA ALA A 59 -5.07 -6.90 4.63
C ALA A 59 -4.11 -7.28 3.48
N VAL A 60 -4.50 -8.23 2.62
CA VAL A 60 -3.71 -8.59 1.42
C VAL A 60 -3.61 -7.42 0.46
N VAL A 61 -4.71 -6.70 0.19
CA VAL A 61 -4.69 -5.52 -0.69
C VAL A 61 -3.76 -4.43 -0.16
N ILE A 62 -3.81 -4.15 1.15
CA ILE A 62 -2.92 -3.18 1.80
C ILE A 62 -1.46 -3.62 1.61
N PHE A 63 -1.16 -4.88 1.91
CA PHE A 63 0.20 -5.42 1.78
C PHE A 63 0.72 -5.30 0.35
N THR A 64 -0.08 -5.69 -0.65
CA THR A 64 0.28 -5.55 -2.06
C THR A 64 0.47 -4.10 -2.46
N SER A 65 -0.37 -3.17 -1.97
CA SER A 65 -0.23 -1.74 -2.25
C SER A 65 1.09 -1.17 -1.73
N VAL A 66 1.52 -1.58 -0.53
CA VAL A 66 2.83 -1.20 0.03
C VAL A 66 3.97 -1.75 -0.83
N LEU A 67 3.89 -3.00 -1.30
CA LEU A 67 4.91 -3.59 -2.17
C LEU A 67 5.04 -2.83 -3.51
N VAL A 68 3.91 -2.45 -4.11
CA VAL A 68 3.91 -1.62 -5.33
C VAL A 68 4.58 -0.28 -5.07
N ASN A 69 4.27 0.39 -3.96
CA ASN A 69 4.92 1.65 -3.60
C ASN A 69 6.42 1.51 -3.41
N ILE A 70 6.88 0.43 -2.74
CA ILE A 70 8.32 0.14 -2.58
C ILE A 70 8.97 -0.07 -3.95
N MET A 71 8.36 -0.85 -4.84
CA MET A 71 8.89 -1.11 -6.18
C MET A 71 9.04 0.17 -7.01
N LEU A 72 8.04 1.05 -6.97
CA LEU A 72 8.08 2.34 -7.65
C LEU A 72 9.21 3.22 -7.10
N ASN A 73 9.36 3.25 -5.78
CA ASN A 73 10.39 4.05 -5.12
C ASN A 73 11.81 3.54 -5.43
N ILE A 74 12.02 2.22 -5.40
CA ILE A 74 13.30 1.59 -5.80
C ILE A 74 13.61 1.89 -7.28
N SER A 75 12.62 1.83 -8.17
CA SER A 75 12.81 2.16 -9.59
C SER A 75 13.28 3.60 -9.78
N LEU A 76 12.77 4.53 -8.98
CA LEU A 76 13.16 5.93 -8.97
C LEU A 76 14.62 6.12 -8.51
N ILE A 77 15.01 5.41 -7.45
CA ILE A 77 16.39 5.43 -6.95
C ILE A 77 17.35 4.91 -8.03
N ALA A 78 17.01 3.80 -8.70
CA ALA A 78 17.83 3.23 -9.76
C ALA A 78 18.03 4.20 -10.93
N LEU A 79 16.94 4.83 -11.42
CA LEU A 79 17.01 5.82 -12.50
C LEU A 79 17.84 7.05 -12.12
N ASN A 80 17.70 7.52 -10.88
CA ASN A 80 18.45 8.67 -10.39
C ASN A 80 19.94 8.33 -10.21
N ALA A 81 20.27 7.14 -9.71
CA ALA A 81 21.64 6.66 -9.61
C ALA A 81 22.32 6.58 -10.99
N GLU A 82 21.62 6.05 -11.99
CA GLU A 82 22.15 5.98 -13.37
C GLU A 82 22.43 7.38 -13.95
N ARG A 83 21.53 8.35 -13.71
CA ARG A 83 21.74 9.75 -14.12
C ARG A 83 22.97 10.37 -13.44
N LEU A 84 23.12 10.18 -12.13
CA LEU A 84 24.26 10.71 -11.38
C LEU A 84 25.58 10.13 -11.89
N THR A 85 25.63 8.81 -12.15
CA THR A 85 26.82 8.18 -12.74
C THR A 85 27.17 8.76 -14.11
N LYS A 86 26.17 9.02 -14.98
CA LYS A 86 26.39 9.65 -16.28
C LYS A 86 26.94 11.07 -16.15
N ILE A 87 26.37 11.90 -15.28
CA ILE A 87 26.83 13.27 -15.02
C ILE A 87 28.28 13.28 -14.50
N THR A 88 28.60 12.43 -13.54
CA THR A 88 29.97 12.32 -13.01
C THR A 88 30.97 11.90 -14.10
N LYS A 89 30.58 10.98 -14.98
CA LYS A 89 31.42 10.51 -16.08
C LYS A 89 31.64 11.57 -17.16
N GLU A 90 30.65 12.42 -17.41
CA GLU A 90 30.78 13.56 -18.33
C GLU A 90 31.64 14.70 -17.75
N ASN A 91 31.49 15.02 -16.46
CA ASN A 91 32.31 16.04 -15.80
C ASN A 91 33.78 15.60 -15.66
N GLY A 92 34.05 14.32 -15.41
CA GLY A 92 35.41 13.78 -15.39
C GLY A 92 36.10 13.71 -16.75
N ARG A 93 35.37 13.87 -17.87
CA ARG A 93 35.91 13.89 -19.23
C ARG A 93 36.25 15.29 -19.76
N LYS A 94 35.79 16.32 -19.05
CA LYS A 94 36.01 17.74 -19.39
C LYS A 94 37.11 18.41 -18.54
N SER A 95 37.72 17.66 -17.64
CA SER A 95 38.91 18.04 -16.86
C SER A 95 40.14 17.31 -17.36
#